data_AF-A0A850KUS8-F1
#
_entry.id   AF-A0A850KUS8-F1
#
_cell.length_a   1.000
_cell.length_b   1.000
_cell.length_c   1.000
_cell.angle_alpha   90.00
_cell.angle_beta   90.00
_cell.angle_gamma   90.00
#
_symmetry.space_group_name_H-M   'P 1'
#
loop_
_entity.id
_entity.type
_entity.pdbx_description
1 polymer ?
#
loop_
_entity_poly.entity_id
_entity_poly.type
_entity_poly.pdbx_seq_one_letter_code
_entity_poly.pdbx_strand_id
1 'polypeptide(L)'
;MAWGELFDVVVAVIASLGGASVFIFALSNWLGKVWAARLMEQERAKYGMEIEKLKSELTLDTEAYKMKLKKSEFLFQKEFEAASAFVALKQKLSPKVRFPNMDYHDACDDVAREFSRYSRAVSEFLTIHGAVLSHEARELVQEILSITDYGKYEIAENEGTVSNESNNAADTLLTKMNDLEKMLVNKVVDQSVV
;
A
#
# COMPACT_ATOMS: atom_id res chain seq x y z
N MET A 1 -54.63 -38.04 80.61
CA MET A 1 -53.21 -37.74 80.32
C MET A 1 -52.90 -38.29 78.94
N ALA A 2 -53.03 -37.46 77.90
CA ALA A 2 -52.73 -37.89 76.51
C ALA A 2 -52.50 -36.69 75.57
N TRP A 3 -53.11 -35.53 75.87
CA TRP A 3 -53.00 -34.34 75.02
C TRP A 3 -51.70 -33.55 75.19
N GLY A 4 -51.11 -33.51 76.39
CA GLY A 4 -49.84 -32.81 76.65
C GLY A 4 -48.64 -33.51 76.02
N GLU A 5 -48.53 -34.83 76.19
CA GLU A 5 -47.44 -35.62 75.62
C GLU A 5 -47.45 -35.64 74.08
N LEU A 6 -48.65 -35.64 73.46
CA LEU A 6 -48.79 -35.54 72.02
C LEU A 6 -48.32 -34.18 71.49
N PHE A 7 -48.55 -33.10 72.26
CA PHE A 7 -48.06 -31.76 71.92
C PHE A 7 -46.54 -31.66 72.02
N ASP A 8 -45.93 -32.22 73.08
CA ASP A 8 -44.48 -32.23 73.27
C ASP A 8 -43.74 -33.04 72.20
N VAL A 9 -44.30 -34.19 71.77
CA VAL A 9 -43.74 -34.98 70.67
C VAL A 9 -43.86 -34.25 69.34
N VAL A 10 -45.00 -33.61 69.05
CA VAL A 10 -45.19 -32.82 67.83
C VAL A 10 -44.27 -31.59 67.81
N VAL A 11 -44.11 -30.90 68.95
CA VAL A 11 -43.18 -29.78 69.10
C VAL A 11 -41.72 -30.25 68.96
N ALA A 12 -41.34 -31.40 69.53
CA ALA A 12 -39.99 -31.95 69.38
C ALA A 12 -39.69 -32.41 67.94
N VAL A 13 -40.68 -32.98 67.24
CA VAL A 13 -40.57 -33.37 65.82
C VAL A 13 -40.50 -32.13 64.92
N ILE A 14 -41.33 -31.10 65.16
CA ILE A 14 -41.26 -29.83 64.43
C ILE A 14 -40.00 -29.04 64.78
N ALA A 15 -39.50 -29.09 66.01
CA ALA A 15 -38.26 -28.44 66.43
C ALA A 15 -37.03 -29.14 65.82
N SER A 16 -37.04 -30.47 65.72
CA SER A 16 -35.96 -31.24 65.06
C SER A 16 -35.99 -31.09 63.53
N LEU A 17 -37.17 -31.09 62.90
CA LEU A 17 -37.34 -30.81 61.46
C LEU A 17 -37.13 -29.32 61.12
N GLY A 18 -37.50 -28.42 62.03
CA GLY A 18 -37.32 -26.97 61.93
C GLY A 18 -35.85 -26.57 62.10
N GLY A 19 -35.13 -27.20 63.02
CA GLY A 19 -33.68 -27.02 63.16
C GLY A 19 -32.92 -27.59 61.96
N ALA A 20 -33.30 -28.77 61.47
CA ALA A 20 -32.71 -29.37 60.27
C ALA A 20 -32.96 -28.53 59.01
N SER A 21 -34.15 -27.93 58.85
CA SER A 21 -34.44 -27.06 57.71
C SER A 21 -33.61 -25.79 57.73
N VAL A 22 -33.40 -25.15 58.89
CA VAL A 22 -32.47 -24.00 59.03
C VAL A 22 -31.04 -24.38 58.63
N PHE A 23 -30.55 -25.55 59.03
CA PHE A 23 -29.23 -26.05 58.63
C PHE A 23 -29.14 -26.31 57.12
N ILE A 24 -30.16 -26.93 56.51
CA ILE A 24 -30.21 -27.18 55.07
C ILE A 24 -30.26 -25.87 54.29
N PHE A 25 -31.06 -24.88 54.74
CA PHE A 25 -31.11 -23.55 54.13
C PHE A 25 -29.78 -22.82 54.24
N ALA A 26 -29.11 -22.89 55.39
CA ALA A 26 -27.80 -22.29 55.61
C ALA A 26 -26.73 -22.91 54.71
N LEU A 27 -26.68 -24.25 54.63
CA LEU A 27 -25.76 -24.97 53.75
C LEU A 27 -26.06 -24.72 52.27
N SER A 28 -27.33 -24.69 51.87
CA SER A 28 -27.72 -24.38 50.49
C SER A 28 -27.34 -22.95 50.08
N ASN A 29 -27.49 -21.98 50.98
CA ASN A 29 -27.05 -20.60 50.77
C ASN A 29 -25.52 -20.50 50.66
N TRP A 30 -24.78 -21.24 51.49
CA TRP A 30 -23.32 -21.29 51.41
C TRP A 30 -22.83 -21.93 50.12
N LEU A 31 -23.40 -23.08 49.73
CA LEU A 31 -23.08 -23.74 48.46
C LEU A 31 -23.38 -22.83 47.28
N GLY A 32 -24.55 -22.19 47.26
CA GLY A 32 -24.94 -21.23 46.23
C GLY A 32 -23.93 -20.09 46.08
N LYS A 33 -23.46 -19.51 47.20
CA LYS A 33 -22.43 -18.46 47.20
C LYS A 33 -21.09 -18.95 46.66
N VAL A 34 -20.63 -20.14 47.06
CA VAL A 34 -19.35 -20.71 46.61
C VAL A 34 -19.39 -21.04 45.12
N TRP A 35 -20.47 -21.66 44.65
CA TRP A 35 -20.65 -21.96 43.23
C TRP A 35 -20.80 -20.70 42.38
N ALA A 36 -21.56 -19.71 42.86
CA ALA A 36 -21.67 -18.41 42.20
C ALA A 36 -20.31 -17.69 42.11
N ALA A 37 -19.54 -17.67 43.20
CA ALA A 37 -18.20 -17.08 43.21
C ALA A 37 -17.27 -17.79 42.22
N ARG A 38 -17.26 -19.13 42.21
CA ARG A 38 -16.43 -19.92 41.30
C ARG A 38 -16.81 -19.73 39.84
N LEU A 39 -18.10 -19.69 39.53
CA LEU A 39 -18.59 -19.41 38.17
C LEU A 39 -18.19 -18.01 37.72
N MET A 40 -18.34 -17.02 38.60
CA MET A 40 -18.00 -15.63 38.30
C MET A 40 -16.49 -15.43 38.10
N GLU A 41 -15.65 -16.14 38.85
CA GLU A 41 -14.20 -16.17 38.62
C GLU A 41 -13.83 -16.80 37.28
N GLN A 42 -14.47 -17.92 36.91
CA GLN A 42 -14.26 -18.56 35.60
C GLN A 42 -14.68 -17.66 34.44
N GLU A 43 -15.82 -17.00 34.54
CA GLU A 43 -16.27 -16.03 33.52
C GLU A 43 -15.32 -14.84 33.42
N ARG A 44 -14.89 -14.27 34.56
CA ARG A 44 -13.89 -13.20 34.58
C ARG A 44 -12.57 -13.62 33.94
N ALA A 45 -12.10 -14.83 34.20
CA ALA A 45 -10.89 -15.37 33.59
C ALA A 45 -11.06 -15.53 32.08
N LYS A 46 -12.21 -16.05 31.62
CA LYS A 46 -12.54 -16.16 30.19
C LYS A 46 -12.57 -14.81 29.49
N TYR A 47 -13.31 -13.83 30.04
CA TYR A 47 -13.35 -12.48 29.49
C TYR A 47 -11.98 -11.80 29.53
N GLY A 48 -11.17 -12.03 30.57
CA GLY A 48 -9.80 -11.52 30.64
C GLY A 48 -8.92 -12.07 29.52
N MET A 49 -8.98 -13.38 29.26
CA MET A 49 -8.27 -13.99 28.13
C MET A 49 -8.77 -13.48 26.78
N GLU A 50 -10.08 -13.32 26.62
CA GLU A 50 -10.68 -12.81 25.38
C GLU A 50 -10.29 -11.36 25.11
N ILE A 51 -10.27 -10.51 26.14
CA ILE A 51 -9.78 -9.13 26.04
C ILE A 51 -8.31 -9.09 25.62
N GLU A 52 -7.44 -9.89 26.24
CA GLU A 52 -6.02 -9.93 25.88
C GLU A 52 -5.81 -10.46 24.46
N LYS A 53 -6.59 -11.47 24.04
CA LYS A 53 -6.58 -11.97 22.67
C LYS A 53 -7.01 -10.89 21.67
N LEU A 54 -8.12 -10.21 21.92
CA LEU A 54 -8.62 -9.14 21.05
C LEU A 54 -7.65 -7.96 20.99
N LYS A 55 -7.02 -7.59 22.11
CA LYS A 55 -5.95 -6.58 22.12
C LYS A 55 -4.78 -7.02 21.27
N SER A 56 -4.31 -8.26 21.42
CA SER A 56 -3.20 -8.80 20.64
C SER A 56 -3.51 -8.80 19.14
N GLU A 57 -4.70 -9.24 18.74
CA GLU A 57 -5.16 -9.22 17.35
C GLU A 57 -5.20 -7.79 16.81
N LEU A 58 -5.79 -6.85 17.55
CA LEU A 58 -5.83 -5.44 17.16
C LEU A 58 -4.42 -4.85 17.03
N THR A 59 -3.49 -5.17 17.93
CA THR A 59 -2.10 -4.70 17.82
C THR A 59 -1.43 -5.23 16.57
N LEU A 60 -1.57 -6.52 16.26
CA LEU A 60 -1.00 -7.14 15.07
C LEU A 60 -1.58 -6.53 13.79
N ASP A 61 -2.89 -6.32 13.74
CA ASP A 61 -3.56 -5.69 12.60
C ASP A 61 -3.06 -4.25 12.42
N THR A 62 -2.98 -3.46 13.49
CA THR A 62 -2.47 -2.09 13.39
C THR A 62 -1.02 -2.02 12.94
N GLU A 63 -0.16 -2.94 13.39
CA GLU A 63 1.22 -3.05 12.93
C GLU A 63 1.29 -3.44 11.45
N ALA A 64 0.49 -4.42 11.03
CA ALA A 64 0.39 -4.83 9.63
C ALA A 64 -0.07 -3.68 8.72
N TYR A 65 -1.08 -2.91 9.14
CA TYR A 65 -1.54 -1.73 8.41
C TYR A 65 -0.46 -0.64 8.35
N LYS A 66 0.24 -0.36 9.45
CA LYS A 66 1.37 0.59 9.46
C LYS A 66 2.49 0.15 8.51
N MET A 67 2.81 -1.14 8.48
CA MET A 67 3.83 -1.66 7.55
C MET A 67 3.40 -1.53 6.09
N LYS A 68 2.14 -1.84 5.77
CA LYS A 68 1.59 -1.65 4.41
C LYS A 68 1.63 -0.19 3.98
N LEU A 69 1.24 0.72 4.87
CA LEU A 69 1.26 2.17 4.60
C LEU A 69 2.69 2.67 4.36
N LYS A 70 3.64 2.30 5.21
CA LYS A 70 5.06 2.66 5.01
C LYS A 70 5.61 2.14 3.70
N LYS A 71 5.21 0.92 3.29
CA LYS A 71 5.63 0.35 2.01
C LYS A 71 5.05 1.12 0.83
N SER A 72 3.78 1.53 0.90
CA SER A 72 3.17 2.33 -0.19
C SER A 72 3.77 3.73 -0.24
N GLU A 73 4.00 4.37 0.90
CA GLU A 73 4.68 5.67 1.00
C GLU A 73 6.08 5.61 0.37
N PHE A 74 6.86 4.58 0.70
CA PHE A 74 8.17 4.38 0.11
C PHE A 74 8.11 4.17 -1.41
N LEU A 75 7.16 3.37 -1.91
CA LEU A 75 6.97 3.16 -3.35
C LEU A 75 6.57 4.47 -4.05
N PHE A 76 5.61 5.20 -3.50
CA PHE A 76 5.15 6.49 -4.01
C PHE A 76 6.31 7.49 -4.12
N GLN A 77 7.14 7.58 -3.08
CA GLN A 77 8.32 8.44 -3.09
C GLN A 77 9.27 8.09 -4.24
N LYS A 78 9.48 6.80 -4.52
CA LYS A 78 10.30 6.34 -5.65
C LYS A 78 9.66 6.62 -7.01
N GLU A 79 8.34 6.50 -7.11
CA GLU A 79 7.60 6.86 -8.33
C GLU A 79 7.67 8.37 -8.59
N PHE A 80 7.50 9.20 -7.56
CA PHE A 80 7.66 10.66 -7.64
C PHE A 80 9.08 11.07 -8.07
N GLU A 81 10.11 10.43 -7.49
CA GLU A 81 11.51 10.65 -7.87
C GLU A 81 11.73 10.33 -9.36
N ALA A 82 11.20 9.19 -9.84
CA ALA A 82 11.31 8.80 -11.24
C ALA A 82 10.57 9.77 -12.17
N ALA A 83 9.34 10.16 -11.84
CA ALA A 83 8.57 11.12 -12.62
C ALA A 83 9.30 12.47 -12.71
N SER A 84 9.77 13.00 -11.58
CA SER A 84 10.51 14.26 -11.51
C SER A 84 11.81 14.23 -12.31
N ALA A 85 12.56 13.12 -12.20
CA ALA A 85 13.79 12.92 -12.96
C ALA A 85 13.52 12.90 -14.47
N PHE A 86 12.44 12.24 -14.90
CA PHE A 86 12.07 12.18 -16.32
C PHE A 86 11.61 13.55 -16.85
N VAL A 87 10.81 14.30 -16.09
CA VAL A 87 10.40 15.67 -16.44
C VAL A 87 11.63 16.56 -16.63
N ALA A 88 12.58 16.51 -15.68
CA ALA A 88 13.83 17.28 -15.78
C ALA A 88 14.69 16.84 -16.98
N LEU A 89 14.77 15.54 -17.25
CA LEU A 89 15.45 14.98 -18.41
C LEU A 89 14.83 15.51 -19.71
N LYS A 90 13.51 15.43 -19.85
CA LYS A 90 12.78 15.91 -21.03
C LYS A 90 13.05 17.40 -21.26
N GLN A 91 12.92 18.22 -20.23
CA GLN A 91 13.18 19.67 -20.32
C GLN A 91 14.62 19.98 -20.74
N LYS A 92 15.59 19.19 -20.27
CA LYS A 92 17.01 19.33 -20.65
C LYS A 92 17.27 18.93 -22.11
N LEU A 93 16.48 17.98 -22.63
CA LEU A 93 16.59 17.47 -23.98
C LEU A 93 15.73 18.24 -24.98
N SER A 94 14.73 19.03 -24.56
CA SER A 94 13.85 19.74 -25.49
C SER A 94 14.61 20.56 -26.54
N PRO A 95 14.20 20.49 -27.82
CA PRO A 95 14.82 21.28 -28.88
C PRO A 95 14.66 22.77 -28.56
N LYS A 96 15.74 23.54 -28.77
CA LYS A 96 15.75 24.98 -28.53
C LYS A 96 15.64 25.70 -29.86
N VAL A 97 14.88 26.80 -29.89
CA VAL A 97 14.83 27.67 -31.07
C VAL A 97 16.22 28.27 -31.31
N ARG A 98 16.82 27.97 -32.47
CA ARG A 98 18.17 28.44 -32.85
C ARG A 98 18.14 29.66 -33.76
N PHE A 99 17.09 29.80 -34.57
CA PHE A 99 16.95 30.90 -35.52
C PHE A 99 15.47 31.33 -35.68
N PRO A 100 15.19 32.58 -36.10
CA PRO A 100 13.84 33.16 -36.04
C PRO A 100 12.76 32.45 -36.85
N ASN A 101 13.13 31.73 -37.91
CA ASN A 101 12.20 31.03 -38.81
C ASN A 101 12.29 29.50 -38.66
N MET A 102 12.78 29.02 -37.52
CA MET A 102 12.88 27.59 -37.24
C MET A 102 11.49 27.00 -37.08
N ASP A 103 11.12 26.08 -37.97
CA ASP A 103 9.88 25.35 -37.86
C ASP A 103 10.04 24.05 -37.06
N TYR A 104 8.95 23.30 -36.92
CA TYR A 104 8.98 22.03 -36.20
C TYR A 104 9.82 20.97 -36.92
N HIS A 105 9.84 20.99 -38.25
CA HIS A 105 10.66 20.07 -39.04
C HIS A 105 12.14 20.34 -38.79
N ASP A 106 12.57 21.61 -38.78
CA ASP A 106 13.93 22.01 -38.40
C ASP A 106 14.30 21.56 -36.97
N ALA A 107 13.34 21.59 -36.05
CA ALA A 107 13.54 21.09 -34.68
C ALA A 107 13.76 19.59 -34.64
N CYS A 108 12.98 18.81 -35.38
CA CYS A 108 13.18 17.36 -35.52
C CYS A 108 14.55 17.04 -36.14
N ASP A 109 15.01 17.87 -37.05
CA ASP A 109 16.34 17.79 -37.66
C ASP A 109 17.47 17.90 -36.63
N ASP A 110 17.38 18.87 -35.72
CA ASP A 110 18.32 19.03 -34.62
C ASP A 110 18.26 17.84 -33.64
N VAL A 111 17.05 17.34 -33.34
CA VAL A 111 16.86 16.18 -32.47
C VAL A 111 17.47 14.92 -33.09
N ALA A 112 17.29 14.70 -34.40
CA ALA A 112 17.84 13.56 -35.11
C ALA A 112 19.38 13.53 -35.04
N ARG A 113 20.01 14.69 -35.22
CA ARG A 113 21.48 14.83 -35.06
C ARG A 113 21.96 14.52 -33.64
N GLU A 114 21.09 14.64 -32.65
CA GLU A 114 21.39 14.37 -31.24
C GLU A 114 20.89 13.00 -30.73
N PHE A 115 20.45 12.06 -31.58
CA PHE A 115 19.94 10.76 -31.12
C PHE A 115 20.86 10.02 -30.15
N SER A 116 22.19 10.10 -30.34
CA SER A 116 23.16 9.52 -29.41
C SER A 116 23.08 10.10 -27.99
N ARG A 117 22.79 11.40 -27.86
CA ARG A 117 22.61 12.08 -26.58
C ARG A 117 21.30 11.65 -25.91
N TYR A 118 20.22 11.53 -26.68
CA TYR A 118 18.94 11.04 -26.19
C TYR A 118 19.03 9.58 -25.71
N SER A 119 19.59 8.69 -26.52
CA SER A 119 19.80 7.27 -26.17
C SER A 119 20.53 7.13 -24.85
N ARG A 120 21.68 7.81 -24.69
CA ARG A 120 22.47 7.77 -23.45
C ARG A 120 21.67 8.24 -22.25
N ALA A 121 21.00 9.38 -22.36
CA ALA A 121 20.32 9.99 -21.24
C ALA A 121 19.05 9.22 -20.82
N VAL A 122 18.33 8.65 -21.78
CA VAL A 122 17.16 7.78 -21.49
C VAL A 122 17.61 6.42 -20.94
N SER A 123 18.73 5.88 -21.43
CA SER A 123 19.30 4.63 -20.90
C SER A 123 19.77 4.78 -19.46
N GLU A 124 20.38 5.92 -19.13
CA GLU A 124 20.76 6.27 -17.77
C GLU A 124 19.53 6.39 -16.86
N PHE A 125 18.47 7.05 -17.33
CA PHE A 125 17.19 7.09 -16.61
C PHE A 125 16.63 5.70 -16.34
N LEU A 126 16.60 4.82 -17.34
CA LEU A 126 16.11 3.44 -17.18
C LEU A 126 16.96 2.65 -16.18
N THR A 127 18.26 2.86 -16.17
CA THR A 127 19.18 2.16 -15.26
C THR A 127 18.92 2.56 -13.80
N ILE A 128 18.67 3.84 -13.54
CA ILE A 128 18.46 4.36 -12.19
C ILE A 128 17.03 4.11 -11.69
N HIS A 129 16.03 4.33 -12.54
CA HIS A 129 14.62 4.36 -12.14
C HIS A 129 13.81 3.17 -12.65
N GLY A 130 14.37 2.31 -13.50
CA GLY A 130 13.64 1.24 -14.18
C GLY A 130 12.85 0.34 -13.23
N ALA A 131 13.37 0.05 -12.04
CA ALA A 131 12.72 -0.82 -11.05
C ALA A 131 11.33 -0.37 -10.60
N VAL A 132 11.05 0.94 -10.59
CA VAL A 132 9.77 1.51 -10.11
C VAL A 132 8.76 1.78 -11.24
N LEU A 133 9.20 1.70 -12.49
CA LEU A 133 8.33 1.93 -13.65
C LEU A 133 7.32 0.80 -13.82
N SER A 134 6.10 1.14 -14.26
CA SER A 134 5.12 0.16 -14.70
C SER A 134 5.58 -0.57 -15.96
N HIS A 135 4.90 -1.64 -16.34
CA HIS A 135 5.21 -2.36 -17.57
C HIS A 135 5.11 -1.46 -18.80
N GLU A 136 4.01 -0.72 -18.90
CA GLU A 136 3.68 0.18 -20.00
C GLU A 136 4.70 1.33 -20.10
N ALA A 137 5.12 1.88 -18.94
CA ALA A 137 6.15 2.91 -18.91
C ALA A 137 7.51 2.38 -19.37
N ARG A 138 7.87 1.14 -18.98
CA ARG A 138 9.12 0.50 -19.45
C ARG A 138 9.08 0.22 -20.95
N GLU A 139 7.95 -0.21 -21.49
CA GLU A 139 7.78 -0.41 -22.93
C GLU A 139 8.01 0.89 -23.69
N LEU A 140 7.39 2.01 -23.26
CA LEU A 140 7.64 3.32 -23.87
C LEU A 140 9.11 3.73 -23.81
N VAL A 141 9.79 3.51 -22.69
CA VAL A 141 11.24 3.78 -22.59
C VAL A 141 12.04 2.92 -23.57
N GLN A 142 11.71 1.64 -23.73
CA GLN A 142 12.39 0.74 -24.67
C GLN A 142 12.13 1.13 -26.13
N GLU A 143 10.92 1.58 -26.46
CA GLU A 143 10.60 2.12 -27.79
C GLU A 143 11.39 3.39 -28.09
N ILE A 144 11.50 4.31 -27.12
CA ILE A 144 12.34 5.51 -27.22
C ILE A 144 13.81 5.13 -27.47
N LEU A 145 14.34 4.18 -26.71
CA LEU A 145 15.70 3.68 -26.89
C LEU A 145 15.89 3.05 -28.26
N SER A 146 14.93 2.26 -28.72
CA SER A 146 14.98 1.64 -30.05
C SER A 146 15.06 2.70 -31.15
N ILE A 147 14.18 3.71 -31.11
CA ILE A 147 14.19 4.82 -32.09
C ILE A 147 15.55 5.53 -32.12
N THR A 148 16.06 5.90 -30.95
CA THR A 148 17.34 6.64 -30.85
C THR A 148 18.55 5.78 -31.20
N ASP A 149 18.53 4.50 -30.87
CA ASP A 149 19.61 3.57 -31.17
C ASP A 149 19.67 3.20 -32.65
N TYR A 150 18.54 3.06 -33.35
CA TYR A 150 18.55 2.88 -34.80
C TYR A 150 18.87 4.19 -35.53
N GLY A 151 18.20 5.28 -35.16
CA GLY A 151 18.35 6.57 -35.84
C GLY A 151 19.78 7.12 -35.80
N LYS A 152 20.55 6.89 -34.72
CA LYS A 152 21.94 7.35 -34.66
C LYS A 152 22.85 6.67 -35.69
N TYR A 153 22.57 5.42 -36.07
CA TYR A 153 23.32 4.73 -37.11
C TYR A 153 22.95 5.25 -38.50
N GLU A 154 21.67 5.51 -38.73
CA GLU A 154 21.18 6.08 -40.00
C GLU A 154 21.81 7.46 -40.29
N ILE A 155 21.90 8.33 -39.28
CA ILE A 155 22.58 9.63 -39.41
C ILE A 155 24.08 9.45 -39.67
N ALA A 156 24.72 8.47 -39.02
CA ALA A 156 26.15 8.21 -39.22
C ALA A 156 26.45 7.66 -40.63
N GLU A 157 25.58 6.80 -41.16
CA GLU A 157 25.68 6.25 -42.52
C GLU A 157 25.47 7.33 -43.58
N ASN A 158 24.57 8.29 -43.33
CA ASN A 158 24.28 9.41 -44.23
C ASN A 158 25.20 10.63 -44.03
N GLU A 159 26.42 10.44 -43.50
CA GLU A 159 27.42 11.50 -43.28
C GLU A 159 26.91 12.72 -42.48
N GLY A 160 25.97 12.50 -41.56
CA GLY A 160 25.36 13.54 -40.73
C GLY A 160 24.20 14.29 -41.38
N THR A 161 23.80 13.91 -42.59
CA THR A 161 22.59 14.44 -43.23
C THR A 161 21.34 13.79 -42.65
N VAL A 162 20.29 14.59 -42.43
CA VAL A 162 19.02 14.11 -41.87
C VAL A 162 18.09 13.77 -43.03
N SER A 163 17.70 12.50 -43.11
CA SER A 163 16.67 12.00 -44.03
C SER A 163 15.27 12.35 -43.52
N ASN A 164 14.25 12.24 -44.39
CA ASN A 164 12.86 12.38 -43.96
C ASN A 164 12.48 11.30 -42.93
N GLU A 165 13.03 10.10 -43.08
CA GLU A 165 12.88 8.99 -42.15
C GLU A 165 13.44 9.32 -40.77
N SER A 166 14.66 9.85 -40.70
CA SER A 166 15.30 10.31 -39.46
C SER A 166 14.55 11.47 -38.81
N ASN A 167 14.02 12.41 -39.61
CA ASN A 167 13.18 13.49 -39.12
C ASN A 167 11.87 12.97 -38.50
N ASN A 168 11.17 12.07 -39.19
CA ASN A 168 9.95 11.42 -38.68
C ASN A 168 10.22 10.57 -37.43
N ALA A 169 11.39 9.93 -37.35
CA ALA A 169 11.83 9.21 -36.16
C ALA A 169 12.01 10.17 -34.97
N ALA A 170 12.55 11.37 -35.20
CA ALA A 170 12.68 12.39 -34.17
C ALA A 170 11.31 12.92 -33.70
N ASP A 171 10.35 13.12 -34.60
CA ASP A 171 8.97 13.45 -34.24
C ASP A 171 8.32 12.36 -33.37
N THR A 172 8.47 11.10 -33.79
CA THR A 172 7.96 9.94 -33.05
C THR A 172 8.60 9.84 -31.66
N LEU A 173 9.90 10.09 -31.56
CA LEU A 173 10.65 10.15 -30.31
C LEU A 173 10.06 11.19 -29.36
N LEU A 174 9.87 12.44 -29.82
CA LEU A 174 9.33 13.52 -28.99
C LEU A 174 7.91 13.21 -28.53
N THR A 175 7.08 12.64 -29.40
CA THR A 175 5.72 12.19 -29.06
C THR A 175 5.75 11.14 -27.96
N LYS A 176 6.55 10.09 -28.09
CA LYS A 176 6.67 9.04 -27.06
C LYS A 176 7.23 9.58 -25.74
N MET A 177 8.17 10.54 -25.78
CA MET A 177 8.64 11.21 -24.57
C MET A 177 7.54 12.01 -23.89
N ASN A 178 6.64 12.67 -24.64
CA ASN A 178 5.47 13.35 -24.07
C ASN A 178 4.51 12.36 -23.41
N ASP A 179 4.25 11.23 -24.06
CA ASP A 179 3.32 10.22 -23.54
C ASP A 179 3.86 9.54 -22.28
N LEU A 180 5.16 9.25 -22.26
CA LEU A 180 5.83 8.74 -21.07
C LEU A 180 5.76 9.73 -19.91
N GLU A 181 6.03 11.02 -20.15
CA GLU A 181 5.90 12.04 -19.09
C GLU A 181 4.48 12.09 -18.53
N LYS A 182 3.46 12.16 -19.38
CA LYS A 182 2.05 12.15 -18.95
C LYS A 182 1.73 10.93 -18.11
N MET A 183 2.18 9.76 -18.54
CA MET A 183 1.94 8.50 -17.83
C MET A 183 2.58 8.52 -16.43
N LEU A 184 3.84 8.96 -16.33
CA LEU A 184 4.55 9.02 -15.05
C LEU A 184 3.94 10.07 -14.10
N VAL A 185 3.60 11.25 -14.62
CA VAL A 185 3.00 12.33 -13.82
C VAL A 185 1.61 11.94 -13.34
N ASN A 186 0.74 11.43 -14.22
CA ASN A 186 -0.62 11.04 -13.84
C ASN A 186 -0.60 9.93 -12.77
N LYS A 187 0.29 8.94 -12.91
CA LYS A 187 0.41 7.86 -11.91
C LYS A 187 0.69 8.41 -10.51
N VAL A 188 1.56 9.42 -10.41
CA VAL A 188 1.91 10.05 -9.13
C VAL A 188 0.82 11.00 -8.64
N VAL A 189 0.19 11.77 -9.53
CA VAL A 189 -0.90 12.68 -9.15
C VAL A 189 -2.13 11.91 -8.68
N ASP A 190 -2.54 10.86 -9.38
CA ASP A 190 -3.73 10.06 -9.04
C ASP A 190 -3.58 9.35 -7.69
N GLN A 191 -2.35 8.95 -7.32
CA GLN A 191 -2.05 8.33 -6.03
C GLN A 191 -2.04 9.33 -4.86
N SER A 192 -2.00 10.63 -5.12
CA SER A 192 -2.00 11.68 -4.08
C SER A 192 -3.39 12.10 -3.58
N VAL A 193 -4.45 11.61 -4.23
CA VAL A 193 -5.86 12.00 -3.97
C VAL A 193 -6.60 10.99 -3.03
N VAL A 194 -5.88 10.04 -2.43
CA VAL A 194 -6.41 9.08 -1.45
C VAL A 194 -6.05 9.52 -0.03
#